data_AF-A0A5J4VL64-F1
#
_entry.id   AF-A0A5J4VL64-F1
#
_cell.length_a   1.000
_cell.length_b   1.000
_cell.length_c   1.000
_cell.angle_alpha   90.00
_cell.angle_beta   90.00
_cell.angle_gamma   90.00
#
_symmetry.space_group_name_H-M   'P 1'
#
loop_
_entity.id
_entity.type
_entity.pdbx_description
1 polymer ?
#
loop_
_entity_poly.entity_id
_entity_poly.type
_entity_poly.pdbx_seq_one_letter_code
_entity_poly.pdbx_strand_id
1 'polypeptide(L)'
;MSRDETKSVSSQGSTAAVGQRGSGNQLSKGQKILYGFLFPLYPLEKHSHASMQLIFWFLNFLMLVTLGFFRINHGTEQQTTLSYSLNFINLTSVGLIIGKNEVFVAVGFLIIIGGCITLHGVCALLYKEIVTTQAWVIYEMRWLVSLIIRELFIPIVSTAITSFDCYSETSIGDDGQNIKTVIWRGDITLKCLTNAYQILSLLLSIIMVLVLIVYSIINVLFIFNHNPKNGGLFSKSNGKYETLQLIFVVLIVLSMRLLYSWQFWRGVVTVGLSLILVIIIFLYVPYYSFASNYLSGIPWLVFASVRLCGEIGYAVEEATHSFVPQILFLISIEDGYQQMMDNH
;
A
#
# COMPACT_ATOMS: atom_id res chain seq x y z
N MET A 1 -28.36 -28.81 -38.29
CA MET A 1 -28.63 -28.34 -36.92
C MET A 1 -27.36 -27.70 -36.39
N SER A 2 -27.37 -26.37 -36.30
CA SER A 2 -26.33 -25.53 -35.71
C SER A 2 -26.28 -25.74 -34.19
N ARG A 3 -25.08 -25.80 -33.61
CA ARG A 3 -24.87 -25.52 -32.20
C ARG A 3 -23.63 -24.63 -32.09
N ASP A 4 -23.91 -23.35 -31.88
CA ASP A 4 -22.95 -22.27 -31.69
C ASP A 4 -22.00 -22.53 -30.52
N GLU A 5 -20.70 -22.65 -30.83
CA GLU A 5 -19.65 -22.36 -29.86
C GLU A 5 -19.49 -20.85 -29.75
N THR A 6 -19.99 -20.31 -28.66
CA THR A 6 -19.78 -18.92 -28.25
C THR A 6 -18.30 -18.70 -27.94
N LYS A 7 -17.54 -18.32 -28.98
CA LYS A 7 -16.15 -17.85 -28.85
C LYS A 7 -16.12 -16.62 -27.95
N SER A 8 -15.42 -16.76 -26.83
CA SER A 8 -15.15 -15.72 -25.85
C SER A 8 -14.41 -14.54 -26.47
N VAL A 9 -15.04 -13.38 -26.45
CA VAL A 9 -14.45 -12.07 -26.78
C VAL A 9 -13.49 -11.68 -25.65
N SER A 10 -12.24 -12.13 -25.66
CA SER A 10 -11.19 -11.57 -24.79
C SER A 10 -9.77 -11.98 -25.22
N SER A 11 -9.36 -11.56 -26.42
CA SER A 11 -7.92 -11.44 -26.77
C SER A 11 -7.64 -10.38 -27.85
N GLN A 12 -8.55 -9.44 -28.09
CA GLN A 12 -8.37 -8.42 -29.15
C GLN A 12 -7.20 -7.45 -28.92
N GLY A 13 -6.60 -7.42 -27.72
CA GLY A 13 -5.44 -6.56 -27.44
C GLY A 13 -4.13 -7.05 -28.06
N SER A 14 -3.97 -8.36 -28.25
CA SER A 14 -2.68 -8.96 -28.66
C SER A 14 -2.62 -9.32 -30.15
N THR A 15 -3.76 -9.53 -30.80
CA THR A 15 -3.85 -9.84 -32.24
C THR A 15 -4.01 -8.61 -33.14
N ALA A 16 -4.21 -7.41 -32.59
CA ALA A 16 -4.32 -6.18 -33.37
C ALA A 16 -2.96 -5.69 -33.94
N ALA A 17 -1.83 -6.32 -33.58
CA ALA A 17 -0.50 -5.88 -34.02
C ALA A 17 -0.04 -6.48 -35.34
N VAL A 18 -0.70 -7.51 -35.89
CA VAL A 18 -0.29 -8.14 -37.16
C VAL A 18 -1.52 -8.48 -38.00
N GLY A 19 -1.97 -7.48 -38.78
CA GLY A 19 -2.73 -7.65 -40.02
C GLY A 19 -4.08 -8.37 -39.96
N GLN A 20 -5.19 -7.61 -39.84
CA GLN A 20 -6.33 -7.71 -40.75
C GLN A 20 -7.40 -6.66 -40.43
N ARG A 21 -7.87 -5.96 -41.47
CA ARG A 21 -9.12 -5.17 -41.47
C ARG A 21 -10.27 -6.12 -41.12
N GLY A 22 -10.94 -5.89 -40.00
CA GLY A 22 -12.16 -6.59 -39.60
C GLY A 22 -12.89 -5.84 -38.50
N SER A 23 -14.15 -5.51 -38.78
CA SER A 23 -15.08 -4.67 -38.01
C SER A 23 -15.34 -5.11 -36.56
N GLY A 24 -15.52 -4.13 -35.66
CA GLY A 24 -16.19 -4.30 -34.37
C GLY A 24 -15.49 -3.65 -33.18
N ASN A 25 -15.91 -2.42 -32.82
CA ASN A 25 -15.44 -1.56 -31.72
C ASN A 25 -14.09 -0.86 -31.92
N GLN A 26 -14.12 0.27 -32.64
CA GLN A 26 -13.02 1.24 -32.56
C GLN A 26 -12.90 1.77 -31.12
N LEU A 27 -11.78 1.49 -30.45
CA LEU A 27 -11.45 2.11 -29.16
C LEU A 27 -11.59 3.63 -29.26
N SER A 28 -12.11 4.26 -28.19
CA SER A 28 -12.24 5.72 -28.13
C SER A 28 -10.86 6.38 -28.28
N LYS A 29 -10.82 7.61 -28.79
CA LYS A 29 -9.55 8.32 -29.03
C LYS A 29 -8.71 8.44 -27.75
N GLY A 30 -9.35 8.62 -26.58
CA GLY A 30 -8.69 8.63 -25.28
C GLY A 30 -8.13 7.27 -24.88
N GLN A 31 -8.86 6.18 -25.11
CA GLN A 31 -8.37 4.83 -24.81
C GLN A 31 -7.17 4.44 -25.71
N LYS A 32 -7.14 4.89 -26.96
CA LYS A 32 -5.98 4.67 -27.86
C LYS A 32 -4.71 5.37 -27.35
N ILE A 33 -4.84 6.61 -26.88
CA ILE A 33 -3.72 7.37 -26.29
C ILE A 33 -3.23 6.68 -25.02
N LEU A 34 -4.16 6.32 -24.14
CA LEU A 34 -3.85 5.61 -22.90
C LEU A 34 -3.18 4.26 -23.16
N TYR A 35 -3.65 3.51 -24.15
CA TYR A 35 -3.06 2.25 -24.56
C TYR A 35 -1.64 2.43 -25.10
N GLY A 36 -1.40 3.47 -25.89
CA GLY A 36 -0.07 3.83 -26.36
C GLY A 36 0.89 4.18 -25.22
N PHE A 37 0.41 4.92 -24.21
CA PHE A 37 1.19 5.30 -23.04
C PHE A 37 1.54 4.10 -22.15
N LEU A 38 0.59 3.20 -21.92
CA LEU A 38 0.78 2.01 -21.07
C LEU A 38 1.38 0.82 -21.83
N PHE A 39 1.64 0.96 -23.14
CA PHE A 39 2.14 -0.11 -23.99
C PHE A 39 3.35 -0.87 -23.42
N PRO A 40 4.40 -0.19 -22.90
CA PRO A 40 5.57 -0.86 -22.34
C PRO A 40 5.27 -1.75 -21.13
N LEU A 41 4.11 -1.55 -20.48
CA LEU A 41 3.79 -2.20 -19.22
C LEU A 41 2.93 -3.46 -19.42
N TYR A 42 2.28 -3.65 -20.57
CA TYR A 42 1.51 -4.87 -20.84
C TYR A 42 2.41 -6.10 -20.91
N PRO A 43 2.00 -7.27 -20.37
CA PRO A 43 2.77 -8.50 -20.43
C PRO A 43 2.94 -8.99 -21.88
N LEU A 44 4.19 -9.08 -22.35
CA LEU A 44 4.53 -9.73 -23.64
C LEU A 44 4.85 -11.22 -23.49
N GLU A 45 5.29 -11.66 -22.30
CA GLU A 45 5.69 -13.05 -22.07
C GLU A 45 4.64 -13.82 -21.27
N LYS A 46 4.42 -15.07 -21.68
CA LYS A 46 3.49 -16.02 -21.04
C LYS A 46 4.00 -16.49 -19.66
N HIS A 47 5.29 -16.31 -19.37
CA HIS A 47 5.93 -16.73 -18.12
C HIS A 47 6.57 -15.53 -17.42
N SER A 48 5.92 -15.03 -16.37
CA SER A 48 6.59 -14.12 -15.43
C SER A 48 7.66 -14.89 -14.66
N HIS A 49 8.82 -14.26 -14.42
CA HIS A 49 9.83 -14.81 -13.51
C HIS A 49 9.23 -14.94 -12.09
N ALA A 50 8.96 -16.18 -11.67
CA ALA A 50 8.32 -16.46 -10.39
C ALA A 50 9.13 -15.94 -9.19
N SER A 51 10.46 -15.91 -9.30
CA SER A 51 11.37 -15.40 -8.28
C SER A 51 11.08 -13.94 -7.91
N MET A 52 10.82 -13.08 -8.88
CA MET A 52 10.60 -11.66 -8.62
C MET A 52 9.24 -11.39 -8.04
N GLN A 53 8.22 -12.13 -8.47
CA GLN A 53 6.90 -12.05 -7.86
C GLN A 53 6.94 -12.49 -6.40
N LEU A 54 7.78 -13.48 -6.07
CA LEU A 54 8.04 -13.90 -4.70
C LEU A 54 8.78 -12.83 -3.89
N ILE A 55 9.77 -12.14 -4.48
CA ILE A 55 10.46 -11.03 -3.81
C ILE A 55 9.49 -9.89 -3.47
N PHE A 56 8.69 -9.42 -4.44
CA PHE A 56 7.69 -8.38 -4.18
C PHE A 56 6.62 -8.84 -3.19
N TRP A 57 6.24 -10.12 -3.24
CA TRP A 57 5.32 -10.66 -2.23
C TRP A 57 5.93 -10.63 -0.83
N PHE A 58 7.20 -11.02 -0.69
CA PHE A 58 7.91 -11.04 0.58
C PHE A 58 8.16 -9.63 1.13
N LEU A 59 8.52 -8.67 0.27
CA LEU A 59 8.69 -7.27 0.68
C LEU A 59 7.36 -6.65 1.14
N ASN A 60 6.28 -6.83 0.37
CA ASN A 60 4.94 -6.40 0.79
C ASN A 60 4.48 -7.08 2.09
N PHE A 61 4.80 -8.37 2.26
CA PHE A 61 4.55 -9.09 3.52
C PHE A 61 5.29 -8.43 4.69
N LEU A 62 6.59 -8.15 4.53
CA LEU A 62 7.39 -7.48 5.55
C LEU A 62 6.83 -6.07 5.87
N MET A 63 6.42 -5.32 4.85
CA MET A 63 5.83 -3.99 5.02
C MET A 63 4.54 -4.02 5.83
N LEU A 64 3.64 -4.94 5.52
CA LEU A 64 2.40 -5.10 6.27
C LEU A 64 2.70 -5.52 7.71
N VAL A 65 3.62 -6.46 7.94
CA VAL A 65 4.00 -6.88 9.30
C VAL A 65 4.53 -5.69 10.12
N THR A 66 5.49 -4.92 9.60
CA THR A 66 6.01 -3.76 10.34
C THR A 66 4.96 -2.67 10.57
N LEU A 67 4.08 -2.47 9.59
CA LEU A 67 2.97 -1.53 9.70
C LEU A 67 2.00 -1.98 10.81
N GLY A 68 1.82 -3.29 11.00
CA GLY A 68 1.05 -3.86 12.12
C GLY A 68 1.56 -3.39 13.49
N PHE A 69 2.88 -3.27 13.64
CA PHE A 69 3.56 -2.75 14.83
C PHE A 69 3.59 -1.22 14.93
N PHE A 70 2.99 -0.48 13.97
CA PHE A 70 2.93 0.98 14.05
C PHE A 70 2.10 1.42 15.28
N ARG A 71 2.72 2.18 16.20
CA ARG A 71 2.09 2.61 17.45
C ARG A 71 2.60 3.98 17.90
N ILE A 72 1.65 4.87 18.13
CA ILE A 72 1.83 6.11 18.87
C ILE A 72 1.40 5.85 20.32
N ASN A 73 2.25 6.21 21.28
CA ASN A 73 1.95 6.10 22.70
C ASN A 73 1.04 7.26 23.12
N HIS A 74 -0.06 6.96 23.81
CA HIS A 74 -1.02 7.97 24.30
C HIS A 74 -0.42 8.83 25.43
N GLY A 75 0.53 8.31 26.21
CA GLY A 75 1.13 9.06 27.32
C GLY A 75 2.16 10.09 26.85
N THR A 76 2.95 9.75 25.83
CA THR A 76 4.05 10.60 25.35
C THR A 76 3.79 11.25 24.01
N GLU A 77 2.69 10.89 23.33
CA GLU A 77 2.34 11.33 21.97
C GLU A 77 3.47 11.09 20.93
N GLN A 78 4.36 10.15 21.24
CA GLN A 78 5.49 9.77 20.41
C GLN A 78 5.37 8.30 20.00
N GLN A 79 6.07 7.96 18.91
CA GLN A 79 6.16 6.58 18.48
C GLN A 79 6.96 5.77 19.50
N THR A 80 6.47 4.58 19.86
CA THR A 80 7.21 3.69 20.78
C THR A 80 8.52 3.22 20.16
N THR A 81 9.56 2.96 20.97
CA THR A 81 10.91 2.61 20.48
C THR A 81 10.90 1.43 19.51
N LEU A 82 10.19 0.35 19.85
CA LEU A 82 10.07 -0.82 18.97
C LEU A 82 9.38 -0.47 17.65
N SER A 83 8.29 0.30 17.73
CA SER A 83 7.57 0.75 16.55
C SER A 83 8.45 1.65 15.68
N TYR A 84 9.20 2.56 16.28
CA TYR A 84 10.10 3.48 15.61
C TYR A 84 11.19 2.75 14.84
N SER A 85 11.87 1.79 15.47
CA SER A 85 12.95 1.01 14.86
C SER A 85 12.46 0.16 13.67
N LEU A 86 11.33 -0.55 13.83
CA LEU A 86 10.78 -1.38 12.75
C LEU A 86 10.25 -0.54 11.58
N ASN A 87 9.59 0.58 11.88
CA ASN A 87 9.02 1.47 10.85
C ASN A 87 10.07 2.39 10.20
N PHE A 88 11.26 2.52 10.79
CA PHE A 88 12.38 3.20 10.14
C PHE A 88 12.91 2.40 8.95
N ILE A 89 13.03 1.08 9.10
CA ILE A 89 13.50 0.17 8.04
C ILE A 89 12.56 0.26 6.83
N ASN A 90 11.25 0.31 7.08
CA ASN A 90 10.25 0.41 6.02
C ASN A 90 9.85 1.84 5.67
N LEU A 91 10.65 2.83 6.08
CA LEU A 91 10.50 4.25 5.75
C LEU A 91 9.17 4.91 6.19
N THR A 92 8.28 4.19 6.88
CA THR A 92 6.97 4.69 7.30
C THR A 92 7.07 5.69 8.46
N SER A 93 8.15 5.66 9.26
CA SER A 93 8.42 6.64 10.33
C SER A 93 9.26 7.85 9.88
N VAL A 94 9.75 7.87 8.64
CA VAL A 94 10.69 8.90 8.15
C VAL A 94 10.16 10.33 8.30
N GLY A 95 8.87 10.55 8.02
CA GLY A 95 8.24 11.86 8.20
C GLY A 95 8.29 12.36 9.64
N LEU A 96 8.10 11.47 10.63
CA LEU A 96 8.20 11.82 12.05
C LEU A 96 9.64 12.09 12.51
N ILE A 97 10.63 11.46 11.87
CA ILE A 97 12.05 11.60 12.23
C ILE A 97 12.61 12.93 11.75
N ILE A 98 12.22 13.32 10.54
CA ILE A 98 12.78 14.46 9.84
C ILE A 98 12.10 15.77 10.28
N GLY A 99 10.86 15.67 10.79
CA GLY A 99 10.10 16.78 11.36
C GLY A 99 9.93 17.96 10.42
N LYS A 100 10.33 19.17 10.81
CA LYS A 100 10.20 20.37 9.95
C LYS A 100 10.79 20.24 8.54
N ASN A 101 11.77 19.36 8.37
CA ASN A 101 12.43 19.11 7.09
C ASN A 101 11.66 18.11 6.20
N GLU A 102 10.48 17.62 6.64
CA GLU A 102 9.62 16.69 5.90
C GLU A 102 9.29 17.22 4.49
N VAL A 103 9.20 18.54 4.33
CA VAL A 103 9.00 19.20 3.03
C VAL A 103 10.01 18.70 1.99
N PHE A 104 11.28 18.53 2.36
CA PHE A 104 12.32 18.05 1.44
C PHE A 104 12.11 16.58 1.05
N VAL A 105 11.56 15.77 1.96
CA VAL A 105 11.23 14.35 1.71
C VAL A 105 10.06 14.27 0.72
N ALA A 106 9.02 15.07 0.93
CA ALA A 106 7.87 15.15 0.03
C ALA A 106 8.31 15.60 -1.39
N VAL A 107 9.19 16.60 -1.49
CA VAL A 107 9.78 17.02 -2.77
C VAL A 107 10.60 15.89 -3.40
N GLY A 108 11.41 15.19 -2.61
CA GLY A 108 12.19 14.02 -3.09
C GLY A 108 11.28 12.93 -3.67
N PHE A 109 10.21 12.56 -2.98
CA PHE A 109 9.24 11.59 -3.49
C PHE A 109 8.51 12.07 -4.73
N LEU A 110 8.13 13.36 -4.81
CA LEU A 110 7.56 13.94 -6.02
C LEU A 110 8.51 13.87 -7.22
N ILE A 111 9.81 14.12 -7.01
CA ILE A 111 10.82 13.98 -8.07
C ILE A 111 10.93 12.53 -8.52
N ILE A 112 10.92 11.56 -7.59
CA ILE A 112 10.97 10.13 -7.92
C ILE A 112 9.73 9.71 -8.73
N ILE A 113 8.53 10.06 -8.26
CA ILE A 113 7.27 9.74 -8.95
C ILE A 113 7.22 10.43 -10.32
N GLY A 114 7.52 11.72 -10.37
CA GLY A 114 7.55 12.51 -11.59
C GLY A 114 8.57 11.97 -12.60
N GLY A 115 9.77 11.63 -12.14
CA GLY A 115 10.82 11.00 -12.94
C GLY A 115 10.39 9.65 -13.53
N CYS A 116 9.66 8.84 -12.76
CA CYS A 116 9.14 7.57 -13.27
C CYS A 116 8.00 7.77 -14.28
N ILE A 117 7.13 8.76 -14.07
CA ILE A 117 6.07 9.10 -15.04
C ILE A 117 6.67 9.64 -16.34
N THR A 118 7.65 10.54 -16.26
CA THR A 118 8.32 11.10 -17.45
C THR A 118 9.11 10.03 -18.18
N LEU A 119 9.85 9.17 -17.48
CA LEU A 119 10.55 8.04 -18.06
C LEU A 119 9.60 7.10 -18.80
N HIS A 120 8.45 6.76 -18.20
CA HIS A 120 7.41 5.99 -18.92
C HIS A 120 6.89 6.70 -20.16
N GLY A 121 6.61 8.01 -20.06
CA GLY A 121 6.15 8.81 -21.20
C GLY A 121 7.16 8.84 -22.34
N VAL A 122 8.44 9.04 -22.02
CA VAL A 122 9.54 9.02 -23.00
C VAL A 122 9.64 7.66 -23.67
N CYS A 123 9.64 6.56 -22.90
CA CYS A 123 9.71 5.21 -23.44
C CYS A 123 8.49 4.88 -24.32
N ALA A 124 7.30 5.31 -23.91
CA ALA A 124 6.07 5.05 -24.65
C ALA A 124 5.95 5.88 -25.95
N LEU A 125 6.41 7.14 -25.94
CA LEU A 125 6.25 8.07 -27.07
C LEU A 125 7.41 8.04 -28.05
N LEU A 126 8.66 8.06 -27.57
CA LEU A 126 9.84 8.26 -28.40
C LEU A 126 10.51 6.95 -28.83
N TYR A 127 10.39 5.91 -28.01
CA TYR A 127 11.13 4.67 -28.17
C TYR A 127 10.26 3.46 -28.45
N LYS A 128 9.03 3.65 -28.96
CA LYS A 128 8.11 2.53 -29.18
C LYS A 128 8.75 1.38 -29.97
N GLU A 129 9.52 1.68 -31.01
CA GLU A 129 10.22 0.67 -31.82
C GLU A 129 11.40 0.01 -31.09
N ILE A 130 12.14 0.76 -30.26
CA ILE A 130 13.26 0.23 -29.45
C ILE A 130 12.73 -0.62 -28.28
N VAL A 131 11.66 -0.18 -27.63
CA VAL A 131 10.98 -0.90 -26.55
C VAL A 131 10.42 -2.23 -27.07
N THR A 132 9.85 -2.26 -28.29
CA THR A 132 9.40 -3.52 -28.90
C THR A 132 10.53 -4.47 -29.28
N THR A 133 11.76 -3.98 -29.42
CA THR A 133 12.91 -4.81 -29.83
C THR A 133 13.76 -5.26 -28.65
N GLN A 134 13.69 -4.59 -27.50
CA GLN A 134 14.51 -4.88 -26.32
C GLN A 134 13.66 -5.25 -25.09
N ALA A 135 13.55 -6.56 -24.82
CA ALA A 135 12.78 -7.08 -23.69
C ALA A 135 13.26 -6.60 -22.31
N TRP A 136 14.56 -6.31 -22.17
CA TRP A 136 15.15 -5.82 -20.91
C TRP A 136 14.60 -4.44 -20.50
N VAL A 137 14.33 -3.54 -21.45
CA VAL A 137 13.77 -2.20 -21.16
C VAL A 137 12.37 -2.31 -20.59
N ILE A 138 11.55 -3.19 -21.18
CA ILE A 138 10.19 -3.48 -20.72
C ILE A 138 10.22 -4.07 -19.30
N TYR A 139 11.16 -4.98 -19.07
CA TYR A 139 11.36 -5.61 -17.78
C TYR A 139 11.70 -4.57 -16.69
N GLU A 140 12.66 -3.69 -16.94
CA GLU A 140 13.05 -2.61 -16.02
C GLU A 140 11.90 -1.64 -15.73
N MET A 141 11.13 -1.23 -16.74
CA MET A 141 9.97 -0.35 -16.55
C MET A 141 8.92 -0.98 -15.65
N ARG A 142 8.60 -2.26 -15.87
CA ARG A 142 7.64 -2.98 -15.01
C ARG A 142 8.15 -3.13 -13.59
N TRP A 143 9.45 -3.33 -13.41
CA TRP A 143 10.07 -3.40 -12.09
C TRP A 143 9.93 -2.05 -11.37
N LEU A 144 10.25 -0.94 -12.03
CA LEU A 144 10.10 0.42 -11.47
C LEU A 144 8.66 0.74 -11.08
N VAL A 145 7.67 0.44 -11.94
CA VAL A 145 6.25 0.63 -11.61
C VAL A 145 5.83 -0.21 -10.41
N SER A 146 6.25 -1.48 -10.39
CA SER A 146 5.90 -2.40 -9.32
C SER A 146 6.51 -1.94 -8.00
N LEU A 147 7.75 -1.46 -8.00
CA LEU A 147 8.40 -0.88 -6.84
C LEU A 147 7.64 0.36 -6.32
N ILE A 148 7.19 1.26 -7.19
CA ILE A 148 6.41 2.44 -6.76
C ILE A 148 5.05 2.04 -6.16
N ILE A 149 4.28 1.21 -6.88
CA ILE A 149 2.89 0.92 -6.51
C ILE A 149 2.80 -0.07 -5.35
N ARG A 150 3.73 -1.02 -5.23
CA ARG A 150 3.67 -2.07 -4.19
C ARG A 150 4.51 -1.75 -2.97
N GLU A 151 5.71 -1.22 -3.17
CA GLU A 151 6.69 -1.08 -2.09
C GLU A 151 6.72 0.36 -1.54
N LEU A 152 6.85 1.37 -2.40
CA LEU A 152 6.92 2.77 -1.96
C LEU A 152 5.56 3.39 -1.62
N PHE A 153 4.44 2.75 -1.99
CA PHE A 153 3.11 3.31 -1.76
C PHE A 153 2.82 3.56 -0.27
N ILE A 154 3.04 2.56 0.59
CA ILE A 154 2.80 2.70 2.04
C ILE A 154 3.71 3.77 2.66
N PRO A 155 5.04 3.77 2.44
CA PRO A 155 5.94 4.80 2.96
C PRO A 155 5.58 6.21 2.49
N ILE A 156 5.25 6.39 1.21
CA ILE A 156 4.89 7.71 0.66
C ILE A 156 3.60 8.22 1.30
N VAL A 157 2.57 7.36 1.41
CA VAL A 157 1.29 7.75 2.05
C VAL A 157 1.49 8.01 3.54
N SER A 158 2.26 7.18 4.25
CA SER A 158 2.57 7.39 5.68
C SER A 158 3.31 8.71 5.91
N THR A 159 4.29 9.02 5.06
CA THR A 159 5.02 10.30 5.10
C THR A 159 4.10 11.45 4.69
N ALA A 160 3.20 11.29 3.74
CA ALA A 160 2.27 12.38 3.41
C ALA A 160 1.35 12.76 4.59
N ILE A 161 0.93 11.76 5.37
CA ILE A 161 0.03 11.98 6.52
C ILE A 161 0.74 12.75 7.64
N THR A 162 2.07 12.60 7.82
CA THR A 162 2.80 13.32 8.87
C THR A 162 2.70 14.84 8.72
N SER A 163 2.58 15.35 7.50
CA SER A 163 2.43 16.79 7.23
C SER A 163 1.21 17.43 7.89
N PHE A 164 0.18 16.63 8.21
CA PHE A 164 -1.06 17.10 8.84
C PHE A 164 -1.48 16.30 10.08
N ASP A 165 -0.62 15.39 10.55
CA ASP A 165 -0.80 14.65 11.80
C ASP A 165 -0.61 15.60 12.98
N CYS A 166 -1.71 15.98 13.62
CA CYS A 166 -1.73 16.91 14.74
C CYS A 166 -2.46 16.32 15.94
N TYR A 167 -1.98 16.63 17.14
CA TYR A 167 -2.60 16.23 18.39
C TYR A 167 -2.85 17.43 19.29
N SER A 168 -3.77 17.31 20.24
CA SER A 168 -4.06 18.38 21.18
C SER A 168 -3.48 18.09 22.54
N GLU A 169 -2.72 19.04 23.07
CA GLU A 169 -2.21 19.02 24.43
C GLU A 169 -2.95 20.08 25.25
N THR A 170 -3.29 19.75 26.50
CA THR A 170 -3.89 20.70 27.44
C THR A 170 -2.85 21.12 28.45
N SER A 171 -2.40 22.37 28.37
CA SER A 171 -1.52 22.97 29.38
C SER A 171 -2.32 23.84 30.33
N ILE A 172 -1.93 23.86 31.61
CA ILE A 172 -2.52 24.77 32.60
C ILE A 172 -1.80 26.11 32.47
N GLY A 173 -2.53 27.17 32.12
CA GLY A 173 -2.00 28.53 32.05
C GLY A 173 -1.68 29.09 33.44
N ASP A 174 -0.92 30.19 33.47
CA ASP A 174 -0.55 30.89 34.72
C ASP A 174 -1.78 31.44 35.48
N ASP A 175 -2.92 31.53 34.80
CA ASP A 175 -4.24 31.91 35.32
C ASP A 175 -5.08 30.72 35.81
N GLY A 176 -4.54 29.49 35.78
CA GLY A 176 -5.24 28.26 36.15
C GLY A 176 -6.25 27.78 35.11
N GLN A 177 -6.29 28.38 33.92
CA GLN A 177 -7.18 27.94 32.85
C GLN A 177 -6.54 26.83 32.00
N ASN A 178 -7.35 25.87 31.56
CA ASN A 178 -6.91 24.83 30.64
C ASN A 178 -6.80 25.41 29.23
N ILE A 179 -5.58 25.64 28.76
CA ILE A 179 -5.29 26.10 27.41
C ILE A 179 -5.09 24.86 26.53
N LYS A 180 -6.02 24.62 25.61
CA LYS A 180 -5.89 23.57 24.60
C LYS A 180 -5.03 24.08 23.44
N THR A 181 -3.83 23.56 23.29
CA THR A 181 -2.94 23.83 22.16
C THR A 181 -2.95 22.64 21.19
N VAL A 182 -2.90 22.91 19.89
CA VAL A 182 -2.81 21.86 18.87
C VAL A 182 -1.41 21.88 18.31
N ILE A 183 -0.70 20.77 18.49
CA ILE A 183 0.72 20.61 18.17
C ILE A 183 0.84 19.71 16.96
N TRP A 184 1.79 20.04 16.08
CA TRP A 184 2.12 19.21 14.93
C TRP A 184 2.99 18.04 15.35
N ARG A 185 2.60 16.80 15.04
CA ARG A 185 3.33 15.60 15.47
C ARG A 185 4.69 15.44 14.78
N GLY A 186 4.86 16.01 13.59
CA GLY A 186 6.16 16.05 12.92
C GLY A 186 7.18 16.89 13.67
N ASP A 187 6.75 17.98 14.33
CA ASP A 187 7.65 18.83 15.11
C ASP A 187 6.89 19.44 16.31
N ILE A 188 7.20 18.93 17.50
CA ILE A 188 6.55 19.32 18.76
C ILE A 188 6.75 20.81 19.13
N THR A 189 7.71 21.49 18.49
CA THR A 189 7.95 22.92 18.72
C THR A 189 6.97 23.82 17.97
N LEU A 190 6.19 23.25 17.04
CA LEU A 190 5.35 24.00 16.12
C LEU A 190 3.86 23.74 16.36
N LYS A 191 3.08 24.84 16.39
CA LYS A 191 1.62 24.77 16.42
C LYS A 191 1.07 24.36 15.05
N CYS A 192 0.06 23.48 15.08
CA CYS A 192 -0.59 23.00 13.89
C CYS A 192 -1.28 24.14 13.10
N LEU A 193 -1.20 24.11 11.77
CA LEU A 193 -1.79 25.04 10.81
C LEU A 193 -1.43 26.53 11.00
N THR A 194 -0.42 26.83 11.82
CA THR A 194 0.03 28.20 12.07
C THR A 194 1.34 28.50 11.34
N ASN A 195 2.19 27.49 11.14
CA ASN A 195 3.49 27.65 10.50
C ASN A 195 3.39 27.47 8.97
N ALA A 196 4.00 28.41 8.23
CA ALA A 196 4.10 28.36 6.77
C ALA A 196 4.76 27.07 6.24
N TYR A 197 5.77 26.53 6.95
CA TYR A 197 6.42 25.28 6.57
C TYR A 197 5.46 24.09 6.58
N GLN A 198 4.61 24.00 7.61
CA GLN A 198 3.62 22.93 7.71
C GLN A 198 2.55 23.09 6.62
N ILE A 199 2.05 24.31 6.37
CA ILE A 199 1.06 24.57 5.33
C ILE A 199 1.60 24.17 3.95
N LEU A 200 2.86 24.52 3.65
CA LEU A 200 3.50 24.12 2.42
C LEU A 200 3.67 22.59 2.32
N SER A 201 4.10 21.95 3.42
CA SER A 201 4.23 20.49 3.48
C SER A 201 2.90 19.79 3.22
N LEU A 202 1.82 20.26 3.86
CA LEU A 202 0.45 19.77 3.68
C LEU A 202 0.00 19.86 2.21
N LEU A 203 0.18 21.02 1.57
CA LEU A 203 -0.20 21.22 0.17
C LEU A 203 0.56 20.28 -0.77
N LEU A 204 1.88 20.14 -0.58
CA LEU A 204 2.71 19.23 -1.37
C LEU A 204 2.32 17.77 -1.15
N SER A 205 2.04 17.37 0.10
CA SER A 205 1.61 16.03 0.46
C SER A 205 0.25 15.66 -0.15
N ILE A 206 -0.71 16.58 -0.18
CA ILE A 206 -2.00 16.36 -0.87
C ILE A 206 -1.78 16.11 -2.37
N ILE A 207 -0.98 16.96 -3.03
CA ILE A 207 -0.67 16.81 -4.46
C ILE A 207 0.03 15.48 -4.71
N MET A 208 1.02 15.13 -3.89
CA MET A 208 1.78 13.89 -4.00
C MET A 208 0.88 12.65 -3.87
N VAL A 209 0.02 12.60 -2.85
CA VAL A 209 -0.91 11.48 -2.64
C VAL A 209 -1.91 11.39 -3.80
N LEU A 210 -2.44 12.52 -4.28
CA LEU A 210 -3.37 12.53 -5.40
C LEU A 210 -2.71 11.99 -6.68
N VAL A 211 -1.51 12.47 -7.01
CA VAL A 211 -0.74 11.98 -8.17
C VAL A 211 -0.45 10.50 -8.03
N LEU A 212 -0.01 10.05 -6.85
CA LEU A 212 0.30 8.65 -6.59
C LEU A 212 -0.94 7.74 -6.71
N ILE A 213 -2.08 8.14 -6.15
CA ILE A 213 -3.34 7.38 -6.22
C ILE A 213 -3.82 7.30 -7.67
N VAL A 214 -3.88 8.43 -8.38
CA VAL A 214 -4.32 8.46 -9.78
C VAL A 214 -3.40 7.61 -10.65
N TYR A 215 -2.09 7.75 -10.49
CA TYR A 215 -1.10 6.93 -11.17
C TYR A 215 -1.30 5.45 -10.86
N SER A 216 -1.44 5.08 -9.60
CA SER A 216 -1.62 3.68 -9.19
C SER A 216 -2.90 3.08 -9.74
N ILE A 217 -4.04 3.79 -9.66
CA ILE A 217 -5.34 3.35 -10.19
C ILE A 217 -5.26 3.13 -11.71
N ILE A 218 -4.68 4.07 -12.46
CA ILE A 218 -4.54 3.94 -13.91
C ILE A 218 -3.71 2.70 -14.25
N ASN A 219 -2.54 2.54 -13.63
CA ASN A 219 -1.68 1.39 -13.91
C ASN A 219 -2.35 0.06 -13.53
N VAL A 220 -3.00 0.01 -12.38
CA VAL A 220 -3.65 -1.20 -11.87
C VAL A 220 -4.86 -1.61 -12.70
N LEU A 221 -5.72 -0.67 -13.09
CA LEU A 221 -6.93 -0.97 -13.86
C LEU A 221 -6.64 -1.30 -15.33
N PHE A 222 -5.69 -0.61 -15.95
CA PHE A 222 -5.51 -0.70 -17.41
C PHE A 222 -4.43 -1.68 -17.85
N ILE A 223 -3.37 -1.91 -17.07
CA ILE A 223 -2.28 -2.80 -17.50
C ILE A 223 -2.60 -4.27 -17.21
N PHE A 224 -3.33 -4.54 -16.12
CA PHE A 224 -3.48 -5.88 -15.59
C PHE A 224 -4.90 -6.38 -15.79
N ASN A 225 -5.24 -6.66 -17.05
CA ASN A 225 -6.47 -7.36 -17.36
C ASN A 225 -6.39 -8.81 -16.85
N HIS A 226 -7.45 -9.24 -16.19
CA HIS A 226 -7.58 -10.51 -15.48
C HIS A 226 -7.28 -11.71 -16.40
N ASN A 227 -6.27 -12.53 -16.06
CA ASN A 227 -6.03 -13.82 -16.72
C ASN A 227 -5.88 -14.96 -15.69
N PRO A 228 -6.99 -15.37 -15.05
CA PRO A 228 -6.96 -16.40 -14.01
C PRO A 228 -6.75 -17.80 -14.60
N LYS A 229 -7.08 -18.03 -15.87
CA LYS A 229 -7.14 -19.39 -16.46
C LYS A 229 -5.78 -19.95 -16.91
N ASN A 230 -4.74 -19.11 -16.98
CA ASN A 230 -3.41 -19.49 -17.46
C ASN A 230 -2.26 -19.00 -16.56
N GLY A 231 -2.55 -18.60 -15.32
CA GLY A 231 -1.56 -18.05 -14.39
C GLY A 231 -0.92 -19.12 -13.49
N GLY A 232 0.39 -18.99 -13.21
CA GLY A 232 1.11 -19.80 -12.22
C GLY A 232 0.78 -19.42 -10.77
N LEU A 233 1.62 -19.84 -9.81
CA LEU A 233 1.42 -19.66 -8.36
C LEU A 233 1.16 -18.20 -7.92
N PHE A 234 1.69 -17.22 -8.67
CA PHE A 234 1.51 -15.78 -8.48
C PHE A 234 0.68 -15.17 -9.61
N SER A 235 -0.43 -15.83 -9.95
CA SER A 235 -1.36 -15.32 -10.95
C SER A 235 -1.86 -13.93 -10.55
N LYS A 236 -1.98 -13.02 -11.52
CA LYS A 236 -2.29 -11.62 -11.23
C LYS A 236 -3.78 -11.44 -10.94
N SER A 237 -4.08 -10.70 -9.88
CA SER A 237 -5.45 -10.47 -9.43
C SER A 237 -6.18 -9.49 -10.36
N ASN A 238 -7.51 -9.39 -10.19
CA ASN A 238 -8.32 -8.45 -10.95
C ASN A 238 -7.91 -7.01 -10.60
N GLY A 239 -7.69 -6.15 -11.61
CA GLY A 239 -7.37 -4.73 -11.38
C GLY A 239 -8.38 -4.00 -10.47
N LYS A 240 -9.66 -4.41 -10.48
CA LYS A 240 -10.66 -3.87 -9.52
C LYS A 240 -10.35 -4.23 -8.07
N TYR A 241 -9.87 -5.44 -7.83
CA TYR A 241 -9.52 -5.93 -6.50
C TYR A 241 -8.22 -5.29 -5.99
N GLU A 242 -7.18 -5.21 -6.81
CA GLU A 242 -5.96 -4.46 -6.47
C GLU A 242 -6.27 -2.98 -6.17
N THR A 243 -7.20 -2.37 -6.91
CA THR A 243 -7.62 -0.98 -6.63
C THR A 243 -8.29 -0.87 -5.25
N LEU A 244 -9.14 -1.84 -4.90
CA LEU A 244 -9.75 -1.90 -3.58
C LEU A 244 -8.69 -2.07 -2.48
N GLN A 245 -7.70 -2.94 -2.70
CA GLN A 245 -6.57 -3.10 -1.78
C GLN A 245 -5.83 -1.78 -1.56
N LEU A 246 -5.49 -1.04 -2.61
CA LEU A 246 -4.83 0.27 -2.50
C LEU A 246 -5.65 1.26 -1.65
N ILE A 247 -6.96 1.33 -1.88
CA ILE A 247 -7.86 2.20 -1.09
C ILE A 247 -7.85 1.77 0.38
N PHE A 248 -7.92 0.46 0.65
CA PHE A 248 -7.94 -0.07 2.01
C PHE A 248 -6.61 0.16 2.73
N VAL A 249 -5.48 0.06 2.04
CA VAL A 249 -4.17 0.43 2.59
C VAL A 249 -4.17 1.89 3.05
N VAL A 250 -4.65 2.82 2.21
CA VAL A 250 -4.73 4.24 2.59
C VAL A 250 -5.62 4.42 3.83
N LEU A 251 -6.78 3.76 3.87
CA LEU A 251 -7.68 3.81 5.02
C LEU A 251 -7.07 3.22 6.29
N ILE A 252 -6.30 2.13 6.18
CA ILE A 252 -5.57 1.51 7.30
C ILE A 252 -4.53 2.48 7.85
N VAL A 253 -3.70 3.06 6.98
CA VAL A 253 -2.65 4.01 7.40
C VAL A 253 -3.27 5.25 8.03
N LEU A 254 -4.35 5.80 7.44
CA LEU A 254 -5.10 6.91 8.03
C LEU A 254 -5.68 6.56 9.40
N SER A 255 -6.25 5.36 9.54
CA SER A 255 -6.82 4.90 10.81
C SER A 255 -5.76 4.77 11.89
N MET A 256 -4.58 4.25 11.54
CA MET A 256 -3.47 4.14 12.49
C MET A 256 -2.96 5.49 12.99
N ARG A 257 -3.03 6.52 12.15
CA ARG A 257 -2.56 7.88 12.45
C ARG A 257 -3.61 8.70 13.19
N LEU A 258 -4.84 8.72 12.69
CA LEU A 258 -5.89 9.62 13.17
C LEU A 258 -6.70 9.06 14.35
N LEU A 259 -6.89 7.74 14.43
CA LEU A 259 -7.60 7.08 15.54
C LEU A 259 -6.65 6.69 16.68
N TYR A 260 -5.54 7.41 16.89
CA TYR A 260 -4.53 7.03 17.89
C TYR A 260 -5.09 7.00 19.33
N SER A 261 -6.04 7.89 19.64
CA SER A 261 -6.70 7.97 20.95
C SER A 261 -7.82 6.94 21.12
N TRP A 262 -8.41 6.45 20.03
CA TRP A 262 -9.50 5.47 20.04
C TRP A 262 -8.99 4.08 19.64
N GLN A 263 -8.25 3.45 20.55
CA GLN A 263 -7.60 2.15 20.36
C GLN A 263 -8.58 1.08 19.83
N PHE A 264 -9.78 0.99 20.43
CA PHE A 264 -10.80 0.03 19.99
C PHE A 264 -11.21 0.23 18.53
N TRP A 265 -11.59 1.45 18.13
CA TRP A 265 -12.01 1.75 16.76
C TRP A 265 -10.88 1.60 15.76
N ARG A 266 -9.65 1.98 16.15
CA ARG A 266 -8.44 1.74 15.35
C ARG A 266 -8.26 0.25 15.07
N GLY A 267 -8.39 -0.60 16.09
CA GLY A 267 -8.35 -2.06 15.95
C GLY A 267 -9.45 -2.59 15.03
N VAL A 268 -10.72 -2.19 15.27
CA VAL A 268 -11.87 -2.60 14.46
C VAL A 268 -11.69 -2.27 12.98
N VAL A 269 -11.28 -1.03 12.66
CA VAL A 269 -11.12 -0.60 11.25
C VAL A 269 -9.95 -1.33 10.60
N THR A 270 -8.79 -1.41 11.26
CA THR A 270 -7.58 -1.99 10.66
C THR A 270 -7.69 -3.52 10.49
N VAL A 271 -8.15 -4.23 11.51
CA VAL A 271 -8.38 -5.68 11.47
C VAL A 271 -9.56 -5.99 10.54
N GLY A 272 -10.65 -5.24 10.64
CA GLY A 272 -11.86 -5.42 9.84
C GLY A 272 -11.61 -5.28 8.34
N LEU A 273 -10.94 -4.21 7.90
CA LEU A 273 -10.61 -4.00 6.48
C LEU A 273 -9.73 -5.14 5.93
N SER A 274 -8.80 -5.65 6.74
CA SER A 274 -7.92 -6.76 6.34
C SER A 274 -8.68 -8.08 6.20
N LEU A 275 -9.57 -8.38 7.14
CA LEU A 275 -10.44 -9.56 7.06
C LEU A 275 -11.40 -9.48 5.86
N ILE A 276 -11.95 -8.30 5.57
CA ILE A 276 -12.80 -8.09 4.38
C ILE A 276 -12.01 -8.42 3.10
N LEU A 277 -10.75 -8.00 2.98
CA LEU A 277 -9.92 -8.33 1.81
C LEU A 277 -9.69 -9.83 1.67
N VAL A 278 -9.47 -10.53 2.78
CA VAL A 278 -9.31 -12.00 2.80
C VAL A 278 -10.61 -12.67 2.36
N ILE A 279 -11.76 -12.25 2.91
CA ILE A 279 -13.07 -12.78 2.52
C ILE A 279 -13.32 -12.59 1.02
N ILE A 280 -12.96 -11.42 0.46
CA ILE A 280 -13.09 -11.14 -0.97
C ILE A 280 -12.23 -12.09 -1.81
N ILE A 281 -10.97 -12.35 -1.41
CA ILE A 281 -10.10 -13.30 -2.13
C ILE A 281 -10.72 -14.69 -2.15
N PHE A 282 -11.20 -15.19 -1.02
CA PHE A 282 -11.68 -16.56 -0.92
C PHE A 282 -13.09 -16.77 -1.50
N LEU A 283 -13.99 -15.80 -1.35
CA LEU A 283 -15.41 -15.96 -1.72
C LEU A 283 -15.80 -15.33 -3.05
N TYR A 284 -15.22 -14.17 -3.40
CA TYR A 284 -15.70 -13.36 -4.53
C TYR A 284 -14.77 -13.38 -5.74
N VAL A 285 -13.46 -13.38 -5.52
CA VAL A 285 -12.46 -13.35 -6.61
C VAL A 285 -11.37 -14.40 -6.36
N PRO A 286 -11.71 -15.69 -6.25
CA PRO A 286 -10.70 -16.72 -6.08
C PRO A 286 -9.83 -16.82 -7.33
N TYR A 287 -8.52 -16.90 -7.10
CA TYR A 287 -7.56 -17.36 -8.09
C TYR A 287 -7.84 -18.82 -8.47
N TYR A 288 -7.38 -19.21 -9.65
CA TYR A 288 -7.57 -20.57 -10.17
C TYR A 288 -6.89 -21.64 -9.32
N SER A 289 -5.71 -21.34 -8.76
CA SER A 289 -5.02 -22.22 -7.83
C SER A 289 -5.33 -21.81 -6.38
N PHE A 290 -5.68 -22.80 -5.56
CA PHE A 290 -5.88 -22.62 -4.13
C PHE A 290 -4.61 -22.03 -3.47
N ALA A 291 -3.42 -22.48 -3.86
CA ALA A 291 -2.16 -21.95 -3.34
C ALA A 291 -2.00 -20.44 -3.59
N SER A 292 -2.48 -19.93 -4.73
CA SER A 292 -2.46 -18.49 -5.04
C SER A 292 -3.43 -17.70 -4.14
N ASN A 293 -4.55 -18.29 -3.73
CA ASN A 293 -5.47 -17.68 -2.74
C ASN A 293 -4.77 -17.53 -1.38
N TYR A 294 -4.08 -18.58 -0.91
CA TYR A 294 -3.34 -18.51 0.36
C TYR A 294 -2.23 -17.47 0.30
N LEU A 295 -1.40 -17.48 -0.75
CA LEU A 295 -0.32 -16.52 -0.88
C LEU A 295 -0.84 -15.08 -0.85
N SER A 296 -1.95 -14.79 -1.53
CA SER A 296 -2.54 -13.45 -1.50
C SER A 296 -3.16 -13.10 -0.13
N GLY A 297 -3.75 -14.07 0.57
CA GLY A 297 -4.41 -13.87 1.87
C GLY A 297 -3.46 -13.81 3.07
N ILE A 298 -2.33 -14.53 3.05
CA ILE A 298 -1.39 -14.65 4.17
C ILE A 298 -0.92 -13.28 4.71
N PRO A 299 -0.43 -12.34 3.87
CA PRO A 299 0.02 -11.04 4.37
C PRO A 299 -1.06 -10.27 5.15
N TRP A 300 -2.31 -10.32 4.67
CA TRP A 300 -3.44 -9.67 5.32
C TRP A 300 -3.86 -10.35 6.61
N LEU A 301 -3.82 -11.69 6.66
CA LEU A 301 -4.12 -12.46 7.87
C LEU A 301 -3.08 -12.23 8.96
N VAL A 302 -1.80 -12.27 8.61
CA VAL A 302 -0.71 -12.01 9.56
C VAL A 302 -0.78 -10.58 10.05
N PHE A 303 -0.98 -9.60 9.17
CA PHE A 303 -1.21 -8.21 9.56
C PHE A 303 -2.38 -8.06 10.54
N ALA A 304 -3.53 -8.64 10.23
CA ALA A 304 -4.72 -8.60 11.09
C ALA A 304 -4.43 -9.22 12.46
N SER A 305 -3.70 -10.34 12.50
CA SER A 305 -3.36 -11.06 13.73
C SER A 305 -2.38 -10.26 14.59
N VAL A 306 -1.28 -9.79 14.01
CA VAL A 306 -0.31 -8.91 14.69
C VAL A 306 -1.01 -7.68 15.23
N ARG A 307 -1.91 -7.09 14.44
CA ARG A 307 -2.62 -5.89 14.85
C ARG A 307 -3.57 -6.14 16.00
N LEU A 308 -4.38 -7.20 15.92
CA LEU A 308 -5.30 -7.60 16.97
C LEU A 308 -4.56 -7.86 18.29
N CYS A 309 -3.45 -8.62 18.23
CA CYS A 309 -2.62 -8.90 19.40
C CYS A 309 -2.01 -7.62 19.97
N GLY A 310 -1.54 -6.71 19.10
CA GLY A 310 -1.04 -5.40 19.51
C GLY A 310 -2.08 -4.58 20.26
N GLU A 311 -3.30 -4.44 19.71
CA GLU A 311 -4.36 -3.66 20.35
C GLU A 311 -4.84 -4.26 21.69
N ILE A 312 -4.94 -5.60 21.79
CA ILE A 312 -5.23 -6.27 23.06
C ILE A 312 -4.11 -6.03 24.07
N GLY A 313 -2.85 -6.18 23.64
CA GLY A 313 -1.68 -5.91 24.47
C GLY A 313 -1.63 -4.46 24.96
N TYR A 314 -2.12 -3.50 24.18
CA TYR A 314 -2.22 -2.09 24.60
C TYR A 314 -3.29 -1.89 25.68
N ALA A 315 -4.48 -2.47 25.50
CA ALA A 315 -5.54 -2.40 26.50
C ALA A 315 -5.09 -3.01 27.84
N VAL A 316 -4.32 -4.11 27.80
CA VAL A 316 -3.78 -4.75 29.00
C VAL A 316 -2.68 -3.91 29.65
N GLU A 317 -1.76 -3.33 28.87
CA GLU A 317 -0.70 -2.43 29.41
C GLU A 317 -1.32 -1.23 30.12
N GLU A 318 -2.35 -0.62 29.52
CA GLU A 318 -3.05 0.51 30.10
C GLU A 318 -3.78 0.14 31.39
N ALA A 319 -4.39 -1.04 31.45
CA ALA A 319 -5.07 -1.54 32.66
C ALA A 319 -4.10 -1.95 33.79
N THR A 320 -2.88 -2.36 33.46
CA THR A 320 -1.92 -2.92 34.43
C THR A 320 -0.78 -1.99 34.81
N HIS A 321 -0.62 -0.86 34.11
CA HIS A 321 0.54 0.05 34.22
C HIS A 321 1.90 -0.66 34.12
N SER A 322 1.96 -1.79 33.42
CA SER A 322 3.16 -2.61 33.28
C SER A 322 3.37 -3.00 31.83
N PHE A 323 4.62 -2.91 31.37
CA PHE A 323 5.03 -3.29 30.01
C PHE A 323 5.20 -4.82 29.84
N VAL A 324 5.27 -5.56 30.96
CA VAL A 324 5.53 -7.01 31.01
C VAL A 324 4.47 -7.88 30.28
N PRO A 325 3.16 -7.55 30.30
CA PRO A 325 2.13 -8.36 29.63
C PRO A 325 2.25 -8.38 28.10
N GLN A 326 2.79 -7.34 27.45
CA GLN A 326 2.96 -7.32 25.99
C GLN A 326 3.99 -8.31 25.49
N ILE A 327 5.11 -8.44 26.20
CA ILE A 327 6.16 -9.40 25.88
C ILE A 327 5.66 -10.82 26.15
N LEU A 328 4.97 -11.05 27.27
CA LEU A 328 4.38 -12.36 27.60
C LEU A 328 3.29 -12.78 26.62
N PHE A 329 2.45 -11.88 26.11
CA PHE A 329 1.41 -12.25 25.14
C PHE A 329 2.01 -12.61 23.77
N LEU A 330 3.03 -11.87 23.33
CA LEU A 330 3.78 -12.18 22.10
C LEU A 330 4.53 -13.52 22.20
N ILE A 331 5.10 -13.84 23.37
CA ILE A 331 5.77 -15.12 23.65
C ILE A 331 4.76 -16.27 23.83
N SER A 332 3.60 -16.04 24.46
CA SER A 332 2.60 -17.09 24.70
C SER A 332 1.95 -17.64 23.41
N ILE A 333 1.98 -16.87 22.32
CA ILE A 333 1.58 -17.35 20.98
C ILE A 333 2.60 -18.38 20.45
N GLU A 334 3.87 -18.25 20.84
CA GLU A 334 4.95 -19.20 20.52
C GLU A 334 4.79 -20.49 21.34
N ASP A 335 4.54 -20.37 22.64
CA ASP A 335 4.34 -21.52 23.54
C ASP A 335 3.04 -22.30 23.24
N GLY A 336 1.96 -21.61 22.86
CA GLY A 336 0.70 -22.25 22.48
C GLY A 336 0.80 -23.08 21.19
N TYR A 337 1.76 -22.77 20.32
CA TYR A 337 2.03 -23.53 19.09
C TYR A 337 2.84 -24.81 19.38
N GLN A 338 3.79 -24.74 20.32
CA GLN A 338 4.51 -25.93 20.79
C GLN A 338 3.59 -26.93 21.49
N GLN A 339 2.64 -26.43 22.29
CA GLN A 339 1.70 -27.30 23.01
C GLN A 339 0.64 -27.98 22.10
N MET A 340 0.40 -27.45 20.89
CA MET A 340 -0.40 -28.14 19.86
C MET A 340 0.40 -29.14 19.02
N MET A 341 1.71 -28.92 18.83
CA MET A 341 2.60 -29.84 18.14
C MET A 341 3.00 -31.04 19.00
N ASP A 342 3.00 -30.90 20.33
CA ASP A 342 3.27 -32.00 21.26
C ASP A 342 2.03 -32.87 21.56
N ASN A 343 0.83 -32.45 21.12
CA ASN A 343 -0.44 -33.18 21.31
C ASN A 343 -0.94 -33.88 20.03
N HIS A 344 -0.13 -33.94 18.98
CA HIS A 344 -0.32 -34.75 17.77
C HIS A 344 0.92 -35.61 17.53
#